data_AF-A0AA41NER4-F1
#
_entry.id   AF-A0AA41NER4-F1
#
_cell.length_a   1.000
_cell.length_b   1.000
_cell.length_c   1.000
_cell.angle_alpha   90.00
_cell.angle_beta   90.00
_cell.angle_gamma   90.00
#
_symmetry.space_group_name_H-M   'P 1'
#
loop_
_entity.id
_entity.type
_entity.pdbx_description
1 polymer ?
#
loop_
_entity_poly.entity_id
_entity_poly.type
_entity_poly.pdbx_seq_one_letter_code
_entity_poly.pdbx_strand_id
1 'polypeptide(L)' 'MAPSRNGMILKPHFLKDWQQRVATWFNQPAQKIRRHRPGQAKACRSTPRPAVWTHLAHSEVPHGAVSHQSPRWQGFSLEE' A
#
# COMPACT_ATOMS: atom_id res chain seq x y z
N MET A 1 34.70 -10.01 -10.51
CA MET A 1 35.02 -11.03 -9.49
C MET A 1 34.90 -12.39 -10.15
N ALA A 2 35.95 -13.21 -10.10
CA ALA A 2 35.89 -14.57 -10.64
C ALA A 2 35.21 -15.49 -9.61
N PRO A 3 34.33 -16.42 -10.04
CA PRO A 3 33.76 -17.42 -9.15
C PRO A 3 34.89 -18.31 -8.60
N SER A 4 34.93 -18.46 -7.28
CA SER A 4 36.02 -19.17 -6.58
C SER A 4 35.81 -20.69 -6.46
N ARG A 5 34.55 -21.14 -6.44
CA ARG A 5 34.15 -22.57 -6.33
C ARG A 5 32.82 -22.78 -7.06
N ASN A 6 32.22 -23.96 -6.95
CA ASN A 6 30.90 -24.33 -7.49
C ASN A 6 29.72 -23.67 -6.74
N GLY A 7 29.76 -22.35 -6.59
CA GLY A 7 28.63 -21.57 -6.08
C GLY A 7 27.68 -21.16 -7.21
N MET A 8 26.45 -20.79 -6.84
CA MET A 8 25.47 -20.28 -7.81
C MET A 8 25.96 -18.99 -8.46
N ILE A 9 25.84 -18.92 -9.79
CA ILE A 9 26.09 -17.69 -10.53
C ILE A 9 24.89 -16.75 -10.30
N LEU A 10 25.11 -15.70 -9.51
CA LEU A 10 24.12 -14.66 -9.29
C LEU A 10 24.04 -13.74 -10.52
N LYS A 11 22.84 -13.28 -10.86
CA LYS A 11 22.60 -12.20 -11.84
C LYS A 11 22.17 -10.94 -11.07
N PRO A 12 23.08 -10.23 -10.38
CA PRO A 12 22.72 -9.02 -9.66
C PRO A 12 22.26 -7.95 -10.65
N HIS A 13 21.08 -7.39 -10.41
CA HIS A 13 20.52 -6.31 -11.25
C HIS A 13 21.10 -4.92 -10.90
N PHE A 14 22.39 -4.85 -10.58
CA PHE A 14 23.15 -3.63 -10.28
C PHE A 14 23.97 -3.14 -11.47
N LEU A 15 23.47 -3.36 -12.70
CA LEU A 15 24.16 -3.06 -13.96
C LEU A 15 24.06 -1.57 -14.37
N LYS A 16 23.14 -0.82 -13.76
CA LYS A 16 22.91 0.61 -14.00
C LYS A 16 23.42 1.42 -12.80
N ASP A 17 23.51 2.73 -12.96
CA ASP A 17 23.80 3.63 -11.85
C ASP A 17 22.62 3.69 -10.86
N TRP A 18 22.62 2.71 -9.96
CA TRP A 18 21.60 2.52 -8.93
C TRP A 18 21.89 3.38 -7.70
N GLN A 19 23.14 3.77 -7.48
CA GLN A 19 23.57 4.54 -6.31
C GLN A 19 22.91 5.93 -6.30
N GLN A 20 22.74 6.54 -7.47
CA GLN A 20 21.98 7.80 -7.62
C GLN A 20 20.47 7.65 -7.37
N ARG A 21 19.93 6.42 -7.35
CA ARG A 21 18.48 6.13 -7.30
C ARG A 21 18.09 5.37 -6.02
N VAL A 22 18.84 5.57 -4.95
CA VAL A 22 18.55 4.96 -3.65
C VAL A 22 17.40 5.70 -2.97
N ALA A 23 16.25 5.04 -2.86
CA ALA A 23 15.16 5.51 -2.01
C ALA A 23 15.40 5.05 -0.57
N THR A 24 15.49 6.00 0.37
CA THR A 24 15.59 5.73 1.80
C THR A 24 14.25 5.95 2.49
N TRP A 25 14.08 5.33 3.67
CA TRP A 25 12.83 5.36 4.43
C TRP A 25 12.98 6.07 5.78
N PHE A 26 13.97 6.94 5.95
CA PHE A 26 14.20 7.69 7.20
C PHE A 26 13.03 8.61 7.58
N ASN A 27 12.26 9.06 6.59
CA ASN A 27 11.08 9.89 6.78
C ASN A 27 9.80 9.08 7.13
N GLN A 28 9.86 7.76 7.22
CA GLN A 28 8.73 6.89 7.56
C GLN A 28 8.00 7.29 8.87
N PRO A 29 8.68 7.57 10.00
CA PRO A 29 8.00 8.01 11.23
C PRO A 29 7.31 9.37 11.05
N ALA A 30 7.96 10.33 10.39
CA ALA A 30 7.37 11.64 10.10
C ALA A 30 6.15 11.52 9.18
N GLN A 31 6.22 10.63 8.17
CA GLN A 31 5.10 10.38 7.26
C GLN A 31 3.93 9.70 7.98
N LYS A 32 4.18 8.81 8.96
CA LYS A 32 3.14 8.22 9.81
C LYS A 32 2.39 9.30 10.60
N ILE A 33 3.11 10.21 11.25
CA ILE A 33 2.53 11.33 11.99
C ILE A 33 1.72 12.23 11.04
N ARG A 34 2.29 12.57 9.87
CA ARG A 34 1.63 13.40 8.86
C ARG A 34 0.33 12.78 8.34
N ARG A 35 0.25 11.47 8.16
CA ARG A 35 -0.99 10.77 7.76
C ARG A 35 -2.02 10.73 8.88
N HIS A 36 -1.57 10.65 10.14
CA HIS A 36 -2.46 10.51 11.30
C HIS A 36 -3.16 11.82 11.69
N ARG A 37 -2.43 12.95 11.72
CA ARG A 37 -2.96 14.26 12.17
C ARG A 37 -4.23 14.72 11.42
N PRO A 38 -4.32 14.66 10.08
CA PRO A 38 -5.53 15.04 9.35
C PRO A 38 -6.71 14.12 9.65
N GLY A 39 -6.46 12.84 9.88
CA GLY A 39 -7.49 11.87 10.27
C GLY A 39 -8.11 12.22 11.62
N GLN A 40 -7.28 12.55 12.62
CA GLN A 40 -7.77 13.03 13.92
C GLN A 40 -8.57 14.33 13.79
N ALA A 41 -8.04 15.32 13.07
CA ALA A 41 -8.72 16.60 12.86
C ALA A 41 -10.08 16.45 12.15
N LYS A 42 -10.16 15.55 11.15
CA LYS A 42 -11.41 15.20 10.47
C LYS A 42 -12.41 14.56 11.44
N ALA A 43 -11.97 13.63 12.29
CA ALA A 43 -12.83 12.97 13.26
C ALA A 43 -13.42 13.95 14.29
N CYS A 44 -12.59 14.87 14.82
CA CYS A 44 -13.06 15.93 15.71
C CYS A 44 -14.10 16.84 15.01
N ARG A 45 -13.85 17.22 13.74
CA ARG A 45 -14.78 18.07 12.97
C ARG A 45 -16.11 17.38 12.63
N SER A 46 -16.09 16.07 12.41
CA SER A 46 -17.27 15.29 11.99
C SER A 46 -18.10 14.73 13.15
N THR A 47 -17.66 14.89 14.41
CA THR A 47 -18.40 14.43 15.60
C THR A 47 -19.79 15.10 15.64
N PRO A 48 -20.90 14.35 15.86
CA PRO A 48 -21.04 12.97 16.36
C PRO A 48 -20.98 11.86 15.29
N ARG A 49 -20.81 12.20 14.00
CA ARG A 49 -20.78 11.20 12.93
C ARG A 49 -19.42 10.48 12.88
N PRO A 50 -19.40 9.18 12.59
CA PRO A 50 -18.16 8.45 12.41
C PRO A 50 -17.34 9.00 11.23
N ALA A 51 -16.02 9.17 11.43
CA ALA A 51 -15.11 9.77 10.45
C ALA A 51 -14.81 8.87 9.23
N VAL A 52 -15.01 7.56 9.40
CA VAL A 52 -14.89 6.51 8.38
C VAL A 52 -16.30 6.02 8.08
N TRP A 53 -17.08 6.84 7.39
CA TRP A 53 -18.43 6.44 7.00
C TRP A 53 -18.68 6.78 5.55
N THR A 54 -18.16 5.91 4.71
CA THR A 54 -18.83 5.55 3.48
C THR A 54 -19.16 4.09 3.67
N HIS A 55 -20.43 3.76 3.88
CA HIS A 55 -20.87 2.40 3.61
C HIS A 55 -20.54 2.16 2.14
N LEU A 56 -19.72 1.17 1.89
CA LEU A 56 -19.30 0.80 0.56
C LEU A 56 -19.82 -0.63 0.32
N ALA A 57 -20.12 -1.00 -0.91
CA ALA A 57 -20.57 -2.34 -1.27
C ALA A 57 -19.38 -3.30 -1.33
N HIS A 58 -19.60 -4.57 -0.98
CA HIS A 58 -18.64 -5.62 -1.28
C HIS A 58 -18.61 -5.87 -2.79
N SER A 59 -17.41 -6.00 -3.36
CA SER A 59 -17.22 -6.33 -4.77
C SER A 59 -16.13 -7.39 -4.88
N GLU A 60 -16.30 -8.32 -5.83
CA GLU A 60 -15.36 -9.40 -6.06
C GLU A 60 -14.14 -8.94 -6.83
N VAL A 61 -12.96 -9.46 -6.44
CA VAL A 61 -11.73 -9.26 -7.21
C VAL A 61 -11.76 -10.16 -8.46
N PRO A 62 -11.45 -9.64 -9.67
CA PRO A 62 -11.62 -10.38 -10.95
C PRO A 62 -10.55 -11.47 -11.20
N HIS A 63 -10.00 -12.05 -10.14
CA HIS A 63 -9.01 -13.13 -10.20
C HIS A 63 -9.52 -14.36 -9.43
N GLY A 64 -9.84 -15.44 -10.14
CA GLY A 64 -10.50 -16.62 -9.57
C GLY A 64 -9.76 -17.27 -8.39
N ALA A 65 -8.43 -17.24 -8.39
CA ALA A 65 -7.63 -17.80 -7.29
C ALA A 65 -7.72 -17.01 -5.98
N VAL A 66 -8.16 -15.75 -6.01
CA VAL A 66 -8.18 -14.84 -4.84
C VAL A 66 -9.56 -14.24 -4.61
N SER A 67 -10.57 -14.59 -5.43
CA SER A 67 -11.95 -14.08 -5.29
C SER A 67 -12.56 -14.39 -3.91
N HIS A 68 -12.22 -15.53 -3.30
CA HIS A 68 -12.65 -15.86 -1.93
C HIS A 68 -12.03 -14.96 -0.84
N GLN A 69 -10.96 -14.21 -1.16
CA GLN A 69 -10.30 -13.30 -0.23
C GLN A 69 -10.73 -11.85 -0.42
N SER A 70 -11.77 -11.61 -1.24
CA SER A 70 -12.17 -10.29 -1.73
C SER A 70 -12.19 -9.23 -0.63
N PRO A 71 -11.27 -8.23 -0.69
CA PRO A 71 -11.41 -7.03 0.08
C PRO A 71 -11.78 -5.89 -0.87
N ARG A 72 -12.90 -5.23 -0.54
CA ARG A 72 -13.06 -3.77 -0.51
C ARG A 72 -14.24 -3.24 -1.33
N TRP A 73 -15.30 -2.92 -0.61
CA TRP A 73 -15.80 -1.55 -0.45
C TRP A 73 -15.66 -0.65 -1.72
N GLN A 74 -16.50 -0.89 -2.74
CA GLN A 74 -16.80 0.05 -3.85
C GLN A 74 -18.04 0.89 -3.54
N GLY A 75 -18.34 1.94 -4.31
CA GLY A 75 -19.62 2.64 -4.18
C GLY A 75 -20.79 1.71 -4.49
N PHE A 76 -21.96 1.98 -3.91
CA PHE A 76 -23.19 1.30 -4.31
C PHE A 76 -23.51 1.61 -5.78
N SER A 77 -24.05 0.62 -6.49
CA SER A 77 -24.58 0.83 -7.85
C SER A 77 -25.89 1.62 -7.76
N LEU A 78 -26.24 2.36 -8.82
CA LEU A 78 -27.48 3.14 -8.87
C LEU A 78 -28.75 2.27 -8.95
N GLU A 79 -28.59 1.01 -9.31
CA GLU A 79 -29.66 0.01 -9.45
C GLU A 79 -29.94 -0.77 -8.16
N GLU A 80 -29.16 -0.52 -7.10
CA GLU A 80 -29.29 -1.15 -5.77
C GLU A 80 -29.97 -0.21 -4.76
#